data_AF-A0A839XHB8-F1
#
_entry.id   AF-A0A839XHB8-F1
#
_cell.length_a   1.000
_cell.length_b   1.000
_cell.length_c   1.000
_cell.angle_alpha   90.00
_cell.angle_beta   90.00
_cell.angle_gamma   90.00
#
_symmetry.space_group_name_H-M   'P 1'
#
loop_
_entity.id
_entity.type
_entity.pdbx_description
1 polymer ?
#
loop_
_entity_poly.entity_id
_entity_poly.type
_entity_poly.pdbx_seq_one_letter_code
_entity_poly.pdbx_strand_id
1 'polypeptide(L)'
;MRIRTLLVAVAGVLVVLASACSREAGPMPSGGGGEDPGPAALATKVRALTEDVCYRSPADIEPTACEKYVTQLGSIAGSARDVARGEHGREDHAGLTEAAKTLDEALSTYNSAQCGRSAGGSTDDEACTQTLQDIASALGDVQSEMQSLPEVSGQGG
;
A
#
# COMPACT_ATOMS: atom_id res chain seq x y z
N MET A 1 -36.89 1.75 64.40
CA MET A 1 -36.53 0.91 63.22
C MET A 1 -35.97 1.81 62.13
N ARG A 2 -35.00 1.30 61.37
CA ARG A 2 -34.12 1.98 60.41
C ARG A 2 -34.60 1.79 58.95
N ILE A 3 -34.22 2.74 58.06
CA ILE A 3 -33.96 2.61 56.58
C ILE A 3 -35.22 2.67 55.68
N ARG A 4 -35.37 3.48 54.60
CA ARG A 4 -34.55 3.70 53.36
C ARG A 4 -34.78 5.11 52.74
N THR A 5 -33.77 5.98 52.60
CA THR A 5 -32.98 6.33 51.37
C THR A 5 -33.82 6.69 50.12
N LEU A 6 -33.99 7.98 49.78
CA LEU A 6 -33.17 8.86 48.90
C LEU A 6 -33.24 8.51 47.40
N LEU A 7 -33.70 9.47 46.57
CA LEU A 7 -32.90 10.10 45.49
C LEU A 7 -33.71 11.20 44.78
N VAL A 8 -33.10 12.39 44.71
CA VAL A 8 -33.61 13.64 44.17
C VAL A 8 -33.40 13.65 42.65
N ALA A 9 -34.48 13.91 41.90
CA ALA A 9 -34.45 14.07 40.46
C ALA A 9 -33.95 15.48 40.08
N VAL A 10 -32.88 15.53 39.28
CA VAL A 10 -32.32 16.78 38.73
C VAL A 10 -33.14 17.19 37.50
N ALA A 11 -33.78 18.35 37.60
CA ALA A 11 -34.49 19.01 36.51
C ALA A 11 -33.52 19.74 35.57
N GLY A 12 -33.85 19.72 34.28
CA GLY A 12 -32.98 20.14 33.19
C GLY A 12 -32.93 21.64 32.90
N VAL A 13 -32.02 21.99 31.99
CA VAL A 13 -32.06 23.19 31.15
C VAL A 13 -31.46 22.82 29.79
N LEU A 14 -32.23 23.10 28.74
CA LEU A 14 -31.89 22.98 27.32
C LEU A 14 -31.59 24.38 26.76
N VAL A 15 -30.90 24.40 25.60
CA VAL A 15 -30.68 25.52 24.64
C VAL A 15 -29.58 26.53 25.08
N VAL A 16 -28.56 26.94 24.31
CA VAL A 16 -28.40 27.20 22.86
C VAL A 16 -26.92 27.02 22.47
N LEU A 17 -26.64 26.18 21.47
CA LEU A 17 -25.35 26.09 20.78
C LEU A 17 -25.30 27.18 19.69
N ALA A 18 -24.58 28.27 19.96
CA ALA A 18 -24.29 29.30 18.98
C ALA A 18 -22.82 29.20 18.53
N SER A 19 -22.63 28.60 17.35
CA SER A 19 -21.64 28.95 16.33
C SER A 19 -20.26 29.44 16.80
N ALA A 20 -19.35 28.51 17.01
CA ALA A 20 -17.97 28.70 16.56
C ALA A 20 -17.74 27.74 15.39
N CYS A 21 -17.95 28.24 14.16
CA CYS A 21 -17.31 27.69 12.97
C CYS A 21 -15.80 27.92 13.09
N SER A 22 -15.17 27.22 14.03
CA SER A 22 -13.73 27.17 14.12
C SER A 22 -13.30 26.28 12.97
N ARG A 23 -12.82 26.91 11.89
CA ARG A 23 -11.89 26.28 10.95
C ARG A 23 -10.67 25.88 11.76
N GLU A 24 -10.78 24.77 12.48
CA GLU A 24 -9.66 24.11 13.13
C GLU A 24 -8.88 23.43 12.00
N ALA A 25 -8.14 24.24 11.25
CA ALA A 25 -6.91 23.77 10.69
C ALA A 25 -6.06 23.38 11.89
N GLY A 26 -6.18 22.12 12.30
CA GLY A 26 -5.22 21.48 13.19
C GLY A 26 -3.81 21.74 12.68
N PRO A 27 -2.79 21.64 13.53
CA PRO A 27 -1.41 21.95 13.15
C PRO A 27 -1.12 21.29 11.81
N MET A 28 -0.95 22.12 10.77
CA MET A 28 -0.44 21.65 9.49
C MET A 28 0.87 20.96 9.84
N PRO A 29 1.05 19.65 9.56
CA PRO A 29 2.34 19.03 9.78
C PRO A 29 3.33 19.94 9.09
N SER A 30 4.25 20.52 9.87
CA SER A 30 5.33 21.32 9.31
C SER A 30 5.91 20.46 8.22
N GLY A 31 5.97 20.98 6.99
CA GLY A 31 6.46 20.28 5.83
C GLY A 31 7.93 19.89 6.02
N GLY A 32 8.18 18.86 6.83
CA GLY A 32 9.33 18.02 6.68
C GLY A 32 9.14 17.39 5.32
N GLY A 33 10.10 17.62 4.42
CA GLY A 33 10.27 16.72 3.29
C GLY A 33 10.15 15.32 3.85
N GLY A 34 9.14 14.57 3.38
CA GLY A 34 8.84 13.26 3.92
C GLY A 34 10.13 12.47 3.85
N GLU A 35 10.73 12.22 5.02
CA GLU A 35 11.85 11.31 5.11
C GLU A 35 11.37 10.03 4.45
N ASP A 36 12.07 9.60 3.40
CA ASP A 36 11.77 8.32 2.78
C ASP A 36 11.79 7.30 3.92
N PRO A 37 10.72 6.52 4.13
CA PRO A 37 10.59 5.68 5.32
C PRO A 37 11.61 4.53 5.32
N GLY A 38 12.47 4.46 4.30
CA GLY A 38 13.64 3.63 4.22
C GLY A 38 13.33 2.21 3.75
N PRO A 39 14.36 1.40 3.51
CA PRO A 39 14.21 0.04 2.99
C PRO A 39 13.29 -0.85 3.86
N ALA A 40 13.36 -0.72 5.19
CA ALA A 40 12.55 -1.53 6.11
C ALA A 40 11.03 -1.28 5.99
N ALA A 41 10.63 -0.02 5.78
CA ALA A 41 9.22 0.31 5.58
C ALA A 41 8.70 -0.19 4.24
N LEU A 42 9.51 -0.07 3.17
CA LEU A 42 9.17 -0.66 1.88
C LEU A 42 9.04 -2.18 1.97
N ALA A 43 9.97 -2.86 2.66
CA ALA A 43 9.90 -4.31 2.87
C ALA A 43 8.61 -4.72 3.61
N THR A 44 8.20 -3.95 4.62
CA THR A 44 6.92 -4.17 5.32
C THR A 44 5.72 -4.01 4.38
N LYS A 45 5.71 -2.97 3.55
CA LYS A 45 4.65 -2.73 2.57
C LYS A 45 4.58 -3.87 1.54
N VAL A 46 5.72 -4.28 1.00
CA VAL A 46 5.82 -5.40 0.05
C VAL A 46 5.29 -6.68 0.70
N ARG A 47 5.72 -6.99 1.93
CA ARG A 47 5.21 -8.15 2.69
C ARG A 47 3.69 -8.12 2.82
N ALA A 48 3.10 -7.01 3.22
CA ALA A 48 1.64 -6.89 3.33
C ALA A 48 0.93 -7.13 1.98
N LEU A 49 1.50 -6.63 0.88
CA LEU A 49 0.94 -6.82 -0.46
C LEU A 49 1.06 -8.28 -0.96
N THR A 50 2.10 -9.01 -0.54
CA THR A 50 2.21 -10.46 -0.81
C THR A 50 1.22 -11.32 -0.02
N GLU A 51 0.41 -10.71 0.86
CA GLU A 51 -0.68 -11.42 1.54
C GLU A 51 -2.02 -11.31 0.80
N ASP A 52 -2.10 -10.45 -0.22
CA ASP A 52 -3.30 -10.26 -1.02
C ASP A 52 -3.64 -11.52 -1.84
N VAL A 53 -4.93 -11.78 -2.04
CA VAL A 53 -5.40 -12.93 -2.83
C VAL A 53 -4.97 -12.81 -4.30
N CYS A 54 -4.88 -11.59 -4.82
CA CYS A 54 -4.41 -11.31 -6.17
C CYS A 54 -2.91 -11.58 -6.34
N TYR A 55 -2.14 -11.66 -5.26
CA TYR A 55 -0.76 -12.14 -5.28
C TYR A 55 -0.68 -13.67 -5.11
N ARG A 56 -1.46 -14.23 -4.18
CA ARG A 56 -1.34 -15.65 -3.78
C ARG A 56 -1.96 -16.61 -4.79
N SER A 57 -3.01 -16.18 -5.49
CA SER A 57 -3.77 -17.00 -6.43
C SER A 57 -4.15 -16.22 -7.70
N PRO A 58 -3.20 -15.56 -8.40
CA PRO A 58 -3.49 -14.68 -9.53
C PRO A 58 -4.21 -15.37 -10.69
N ALA A 59 -4.04 -16.69 -10.85
CA ALA A 59 -4.70 -17.48 -11.89
C ALA A 59 -6.18 -17.80 -11.58
N ASP A 60 -6.59 -17.68 -10.32
CA ASP A 60 -7.93 -18.06 -9.85
C ASP A 60 -8.85 -16.85 -9.64
N ILE A 61 -8.34 -15.63 -9.84
CA ILE A 61 -9.05 -14.38 -9.56
C ILE A 61 -9.29 -13.63 -10.86
N GLU A 62 -10.54 -13.23 -11.07
CA GLU A 62 -10.93 -12.37 -12.19
C GLU A 62 -10.06 -11.11 -12.23
N PRO A 63 -9.45 -10.76 -13.39
CA PRO A 63 -8.52 -9.63 -13.46
C PRO A 63 -9.08 -8.32 -12.94
N THR A 64 -10.37 -8.05 -13.19
CA THR A 64 -11.06 -6.84 -12.73
C THR A 64 -11.18 -6.75 -11.20
N ALA A 65 -11.27 -7.89 -10.49
CA ALA A 65 -11.31 -7.90 -9.04
C ALA A 65 -9.98 -7.47 -8.40
N CYS A 66 -8.88 -7.52 -9.17
CA CYS A 66 -7.53 -7.16 -8.73
C CYS A 66 -7.15 -5.69 -8.99
N GLU A 67 -8.03 -4.85 -9.53
CA GLU A 67 -7.73 -3.44 -9.85
C GLU A 67 -7.17 -2.67 -8.64
N LYS A 68 -7.78 -2.87 -7.46
CA LYS A 68 -7.33 -2.24 -6.22
C LYS A 68 -5.92 -2.72 -5.81
N TYR A 69 -5.65 -4.01 -5.95
CA TYR A 69 -4.33 -4.58 -5.66
C TYR A 69 -3.26 -3.95 -6.59
N VAL A 70 -3.51 -3.95 -7.90
CA VAL A 70 -2.63 -3.33 -8.91
C VAL A 70 -2.39 -1.85 -8.62
N THR A 71 -3.43 -1.10 -8.24
CA THR A 71 -3.29 0.32 -7.88
C THR A 71 -2.37 0.52 -6.67
N GLN A 72 -2.45 -0.34 -5.66
CA GLN A 72 -1.59 -0.27 -4.48
C GLN A 72 -0.10 -0.53 -4.81
N LEU A 73 0.16 -1.30 -5.86
CA LEU A 73 1.51 -1.58 -6.35
C LEU A 73 2.16 -0.42 -7.11
N GLY A 74 1.38 0.58 -7.55
CA GLY A 74 1.86 1.64 -8.45
C GLY A 74 3.04 2.46 -7.93
N SER A 75 3.29 2.47 -6.62
CA SER A 75 4.47 3.14 -6.04
C SER A 75 5.65 2.19 -5.75
N ILE A 76 5.47 0.87 -5.79
CA ILE A 76 6.46 -0.10 -5.31
C ILE A 76 7.70 -0.10 -6.21
N ALA A 77 7.51 -0.14 -7.53
CA ALA A 77 8.62 -0.12 -8.47
C ALA A 77 9.47 1.17 -8.35
N GLY A 78 8.83 2.33 -8.14
CA GLY A 78 9.52 3.60 -7.87
C GLY A 78 10.38 3.51 -6.61
N SER A 79 9.76 3.19 -5.47
CA SER A 79 10.46 3.09 -4.19
C SER A 79 11.57 2.04 -4.19
N ALA A 80 11.38 0.89 -4.86
CA ALA A 80 12.40 -0.15 -4.98
C ALA A 80 13.62 0.33 -5.78
N ARG A 81 13.41 1.09 -6.87
CA ARG A 81 14.52 1.73 -7.62
C ARG A 81 15.25 2.78 -6.78
N ASP A 82 14.52 3.54 -5.96
CA ASP A 82 15.14 4.54 -5.08
C ASP A 82 15.99 3.86 -4.00
N VAL A 83 15.51 2.77 -3.40
CA VAL A 83 16.31 1.92 -2.50
C VAL A 83 17.52 1.32 -3.22
N ALA A 84 17.36 0.82 -4.44
CA ALA A 84 18.45 0.22 -5.20
C ALA A 84 19.60 1.19 -5.52
N ARG A 85 19.30 2.50 -5.58
CA ARG A 85 20.27 3.59 -5.81
C ARG A 85 21.00 4.05 -4.54
N GLY A 86 20.53 3.64 -3.37
CA GLY A 86 21.07 4.06 -2.08
C GLY A 86 21.13 5.57 -1.86
N GLU A 87 21.85 6.00 -0.81
CA GLU A 87 22.00 7.42 -0.45
C GLU A 87 22.88 8.21 -1.44
N HIS A 88 23.67 7.53 -2.27
CA HIS A 88 24.62 8.15 -3.19
C HIS A 88 24.18 8.17 -4.65
N GLY A 89 22.96 7.71 -4.94
CA GLY A 89 22.40 7.71 -6.29
C GLY A 89 23.11 6.76 -7.26
N ARG A 90 23.93 5.82 -6.74
CA ARG A 90 24.59 4.78 -7.54
C ARG A 90 23.83 3.49 -7.38
N GLU A 91 23.69 2.76 -8.47
CA GLU A 91 23.03 1.46 -8.43
C GLU A 91 23.89 0.45 -7.67
N ASP A 92 23.55 0.26 -6.40
CA ASP A 92 24.25 -0.63 -5.47
C ASP A 92 23.59 -2.03 -5.43
N HIS A 93 22.34 -2.14 -5.89
CA HIS A 93 21.54 -3.36 -5.88
C HIS A 93 20.91 -3.65 -7.26
N ALA A 94 21.72 -4.14 -8.19
CA ALA A 94 21.26 -4.43 -9.56
C ALA A 94 20.08 -5.42 -9.64
N GLY A 95 20.03 -6.41 -8.74
CA GLY A 95 18.91 -7.35 -8.64
C GLY A 95 17.59 -6.65 -8.31
N LEU A 96 17.61 -5.75 -7.32
CA LEU A 96 16.44 -4.94 -6.95
C LEU A 96 16.01 -3.98 -8.07
N THR A 97 16.97 -3.38 -8.80
CA THR A 97 16.65 -2.56 -9.98
C THR A 97 15.90 -3.37 -11.04
N GLU A 98 16.41 -4.55 -11.41
CA GLU A 98 15.78 -5.38 -12.44
C GLU A 98 14.39 -5.88 -11.98
N ALA A 99 14.26 -6.36 -10.73
CA ALA A 99 12.97 -6.77 -10.19
C ALA A 99 11.95 -5.62 -10.19
N ALA A 100 12.37 -4.41 -9.81
CA ALA A 100 11.52 -3.23 -9.82
C ALA A 100 11.10 -2.83 -11.24
N LYS A 101 12.00 -2.98 -12.22
CA LYS A 101 11.70 -2.74 -13.63
C LYS A 101 10.70 -3.76 -14.17
N THR A 102 10.88 -5.05 -13.92
CA THR A 102 9.93 -6.09 -14.33
C THR A 102 8.54 -5.85 -13.73
N LEU A 103 8.47 -5.43 -12.45
CA LEU A 103 7.20 -5.08 -11.82
C LEU A 103 6.53 -3.89 -12.52
N ASP A 104 7.28 -2.83 -12.84
CA ASP A 104 6.79 -1.65 -13.56
C ASP A 104 6.23 -2.02 -14.95
N GLU A 105 6.96 -2.86 -15.70
CA GLU A 105 6.57 -3.34 -17.02
C GLU A 105 5.28 -4.18 -16.97
N ALA A 106 5.15 -5.08 -16.00
CA ALA A 106 3.96 -5.90 -15.81
C ALA A 106 2.74 -5.04 -15.41
N LEU A 107 2.91 -4.06 -14.51
CA LEU A 107 1.87 -3.10 -14.15
C LEU A 107 1.44 -2.26 -15.36
N SER A 108 2.40 -1.80 -16.16
CA SER A 108 2.12 -1.05 -17.39
C SER A 108 1.32 -1.88 -18.39
N THR A 109 1.66 -3.16 -18.53
CA THR A 109 0.95 -4.12 -19.40
C THR A 109 -0.50 -4.30 -18.95
N TYR A 110 -0.73 -4.54 -17.65
CA TYR A 110 -2.07 -4.70 -17.08
C TYR A 110 -2.94 -3.47 -17.33
N ASN A 111 -2.38 -2.28 -17.09
CA ASN A 111 -3.09 -1.01 -17.28
C ASN A 111 -3.37 -0.71 -18.76
N SER A 112 -2.40 -0.97 -19.64
CA SER A 112 -2.53 -0.73 -21.09
C SER A 112 -3.55 -1.67 -21.74
N ALA A 113 -3.63 -2.91 -21.26
CA ALA A 113 -4.65 -3.89 -21.66
C ALA A 113 -6.01 -3.66 -20.96
N GLN A 114 -6.11 -2.64 -20.10
CA GLN A 114 -7.31 -2.26 -19.34
C GLN A 114 -7.91 -3.41 -18.51
N CYS A 115 -7.05 -4.31 -18.01
CA CYS A 115 -7.43 -5.53 -17.27
C CYS A 115 -8.27 -5.28 -16.01
N GLY A 116 -8.22 -4.06 -15.46
CA GLY A 116 -9.01 -3.66 -14.30
C GLY A 116 -10.44 -3.21 -14.61
N ARG A 117 -10.84 -3.05 -15.87
CA ARG A 117 -12.06 -2.31 -16.22
C ARG A 117 -13.27 -3.21 -16.55
N SER A 118 -14.32 -3.12 -15.74
CA SER A 118 -15.50 -4.02 -15.79
C SER A 118 -16.50 -3.81 -16.95
N ALA A 119 -16.13 -3.21 -18.09
CA ALA A 119 -17.02 -3.10 -19.25
C ALA A 119 -16.24 -3.00 -20.57
N GLY A 120 -16.20 -4.10 -21.34
CA GLY A 120 -15.57 -4.15 -22.67
C GLY A 120 -14.08 -3.80 -22.70
N GLY A 121 -13.40 -3.88 -21.55
CA GLY A 121 -12.08 -3.28 -21.31
C GLY A 121 -10.92 -4.12 -21.83
N SER A 122 -10.97 -5.45 -21.67
CA SER A 122 -9.89 -6.32 -22.12
C SER A 122 -10.36 -7.18 -23.28
N THR A 123 -9.57 -7.18 -24.35
CA THR A 123 -9.80 -8.03 -25.53
C THR A 123 -9.40 -9.48 -25.29
N ASP A 124 -8.76 -9.79 -24.16
CA ASP A 124 -8.17 -11.11 -23.87
C ASP A 124 -8.01 -11.36 -22.35
N ASP A 125 -8.97 -12.05 -21.73
CA ASP A 125 -8.96 -12.37 -20.29
C ASP A 125 -7.78 -13.27 -19.90
N GLU A 126 -7.32 -14.12 -20.82
CA GLU A 126 -6.18 -15.02 -20.60
C GLU A 126 -4.88 -14.22 -20.50
N ALA A 127 -4.68 -13.24 -21.40
CA ALA A 127 -3.55 -12.31 -21.31
C ALA A 127 -3.57 -11.47 -20.03
N CYS A 128 -4.75 -11.04 -19.56
CA CYS A 128 -4.88 -10.31 -18.29
C CYS A 128 -4.56 -11.19 -17.08
N THR A 129 -4.99 -12.45 -17.11
CA THR A 129 -4.65 -13.44 -16.08
C THR A 129 -3.15 -13.74 -16.08
N GLN A 130 -2.53 -13.87 -17.25
CA GLN A 130 -1.08 -14.01 -17.37
C GLN A 130 -0.36 -12.78 -16.79
N THR A 131 -0.82 -11.57 -17.11
CA THR A 131 -0.20 -10.35 -16.60
C THR A 131 -0.30 -10.25 -15.06
N LEU A 132 -1.39 -10.72 -14.45
CA LEU A 132 -1.47 -10.80 -12.98
C LEU A 132 -0.46 -11.79 -12.38
N GLN A 133 -0.24 -12.93 -13.04
CA GLN A 133 0.80 -13.87 -12.63
C GLN A 133 2.20 -13.24 -12.74
N ASP A 134 2.46 -12.49 -13.82
CA ASP A 134 3.72 -11.79 -14.03
C ASP A 134 3.94 -10.71 -12.95
N ILE A 135 2.89 -9.95 -12.59
CA ILE A 135 2.91 -8.99 -11.47
C ILE A 135 3.25 -9.70 -10.15
N ALA A 136 2.60 -10.84 -9.86
CA ALA A 136 2.85 -11.59 -8.63
C ALA A 136 4.30 -12.12 -8.58
N SER A 137 4.80 -12.67 -9.68
CA SER A 137 6.20 -13.12 -9.78
C SER A 137 7.17 -11.97 -9.53
N ALA A 138 6.99 -10.84 -10.22
CA ALA A 138 7.86 -9.68 -10.09
C ALA A 138 7.82 -9.07 -8.68
N LEU A 139 6.65 -9.04 -8.03
CA LEU A 139 6.55 -8.60 -6.64
C LEU A 139 7.27 -9.56 -5.68
N GLY A 140 7.24 -10.87 -5.97
CA GLY A 140 8.01 -11.89 -5.24
C GLY A 140 9.53 -11.67 -5.37
N ASP A 141 10.00 -11.31 -6.57
CA ASP A 141 11.41 -10.97 -6.80
C ASP A 141 11.81 -9.71 -6.02
N VAL A 142 11.00 -8.65 -6.08
CA VAL A 142 11.22 -7.43 -5.25
C VAL A 142 11.28 -7.79 -3.77
N GLN A 143 10.37 -8.65 -3.29
CA GLN A 143 10.36 -9.11 -1.90
C GLN A 143 11.65 -9.87 -1.53
N SER A 144 12.14 -10.73 -2.41
CA SER A 144 13.36 -11.51 -2.19
C SER A 144 14.58 -10.60 -2.14
N GLU A 145 14.72 -9.68 -3.10
CA GLU A 145 15.82 -8.72 -3.15
C GLU A 145 15.82 -7.80 -1.92
N MET A 146 14.66 -7.29 -1.52
CA MET A 146 14.52 -6.47 -0.30
C MET A 146 14.95 -7.21 0.97
N GLN A 147 14.66 -8.51 1.07
CA GLN A 147 15.08 -9.32 2.22
C GLN A 147 16.59 -9.57 2.26
N SER A 148 17.27 -9.50 1.12
CA SER A 148 18.73 -9.63 1.05
C SER A 148 19.47 -8.37 1.52
N LEU A 149 18.76 -7.25 1.69
CA LEU A 149 19.33 -5.99 2.13
C LEU A 149 19.75 -6.05 3.62
N PRO A 150 20.94 -5.54 3.97
CA PRO A 150 21.42 -5.54 5.36
C PRO A 150 20.55 -4.69 6.30
N GLU A 151 19.99 -3.59 5.80
CA GLU A 151 19.10 -2.68 6.53
C GLU A 151 17.78 -3.35 6.93
N VAL A 152 17.32 -4.29 6.12
CA VAL A 152 16.10 -5.09 6.37
C VAL A 152 16.42 -6.28 7.28
N SER A 153 17.57 -6.92 7.06
CA SER A 153 18.01 -8.11 7.82
C SER A 153 18.40 -7.81 9.27
N GLY A 154 18.92 -6.60 9.55
CA GLY A 154 19.45 -6.21 10.86
C GLY A 154 18.40 -5.78 11.90
N GLN A 155 17.14 -5.60 11.52
CA GLN A 155 16.09 -5.08 12.40
C GLN A 155 15.38 -6.14 13.27
N GLY A 156 15.81 -7.40 13.20
CA GLY A 156 15.22 -8.55 13.90
C GLY A 156 16.07 -9.16 15.03
N GLY A 157 17.13 -8.48 15.47
CA GLY A 157 18.04 -8.93 16.54
C GLY A 157 17.78 -8.30 17.89
#